data_AF-A0A0D3B6Q3-F1
#
_entry.id   AF-A0A0D3B6Q3-F1
#
_cell.length_a   1.000
_cell.length_b   1.000
_cell.length_c   1.000
_cell.angle_alpha   90.00
_cell.angle_beta   90.00
_cell.angle_gamma   90.00
#
_symmetry.space_group_name_H-M   'P 1'
#
loop_
_entity.id
_entity.type
_entity.pdbx_description
1 polymer ?
#
loop_
_entity_poly.entity_id
_entity_poly.type
_entity_poly.pdbx_seq_one_letter_code
_entity_poly.pdbx_strand_id
1 'polypeptide(L)'
;MELIKAPEESDISMTCYSTLVNYNGRLGGVEFGYYKHDIRLWILEDVENQEWSRKTFKYPRQWKGFGCHLGSNGVIHTGELRVFQRSLKEAKPFCVYYYDFNKERSRKVEIQGVETDELLGSRLCYPGYVENIRFL
;
A
#
# COMPACT_ATOMS: atom_id res chain seq x y z
N MET A 1 24.11 12.31 12.05
CA MET A 1 23.04 11.43 11.56
C MET A 1 22.78 11.85 10.13
N GLU A 2 23.13 11.03 9.15
CA GLU A 2 22.80 11.33 7.76
C GLU A 2 21.34 10.95 7.49
N LEU A 3 20.61 11.83 6.80
CA LEU A 3 19.20 11.64 6.48
C LEU A 3 19.08 10.95 5.11
N ILE A 4 18.28 9.89 5.04
CA ILE A 4 17.93 9.25 3.77
C ILE A 4 17.02 10.21 2.99
N LYS A 5 17.40 10.50 1.75
CA LYS A 5 16.64 11.32 0.81
C LYS A 5 15.77 10.41 -0.05
N ALA A 6 14.53 10.84 -0.28
CA ALA A 6 13.66 10.18 -1.24
C ALA A 6 14.21 10.37 -2.68
N PRO A 7 13.96 9.42 -3.61
CA PRO A 7 14.33 9.59 -5.01
C PRO A 7 13.69 10.86 -5.60
N GLU A 8 14.40 11.61 -6.43
CA GLU A 8 13.94 12.91 -6.96
C GLU A 8 12.64 12.80 -7.79
N GLU A 9 12.47 11.70 -8.54
CA GLU A 9 11.27 11.43 -9.34
C GLU A 9 10.12 10.81 -8.52
N SER A 10 10.33 10.62 -7.22
CA SER A 10 9.38 9.98 -6.32
C SER A 10 8.54 11.03 -5.58
N ASP A 11 7.28 10.68 -5.40
CA ASP A 11 6.32 11.36 -4.56
C ASP A 11 6.21 10.72 -3.16
N ILE A 12 7.10 9.78 -2.78
CA ILE A 12 7.13 9.09 -1.48
C ILE A 12 7.12 10.09 -0.31
N SER A 13 7.85 11.20 -0.46
CA SER A 13 7.95 12.24 0.57
C SER A 13 6.76 13.21 0.57
N MET A 14 5.92 13.20 -0.47
CA MET A 14 4.97 14.27 -0.75
C MET A 14 3.50 13.81 -0.78
N THR A 15 3.24 12.53 -1.05
CA THR A 15 1.88 12.03 -1.29
C THR A 15 1.35 11.13 -0.19
N CYS A 16 0.09 11.33 0.18
CA CYS A 16 -0.67 10.41 1.03
C CYS A 16 -1.04 9.08 0.31
N TYR A 17 -0.57 8.89 -0.93
CA TYR A 17 -0.76 7.70 -1.77
C TYR A 17 0.52 6.86 -1.84
N SER A 18 1.43 7.05 -0.88
CA SER A 18 2.66 6.30 -0.78
C SER A 18 2.79 5.63 0.59
N THR A 19 3.64 4.62 0.67
CA THR A 19 3.97 3.96 1.93
C THR A 19 5.40 3.46 1.90
N LEU A 20 6.11 3.58 3.02
CA LEU A 20 7.42 2.95 3.18
C LEU A 20 7.23 1.47 3.47
N VAL A 21 8.08 0.64 2.86
CA VAL A 21 8.01 -0.81 2.95
C VAL A 21 9.38 -1.40 3.24
N ASN A 22 9.40 -2.53 3.95
CA ASN A 22 10.56 -3.40 3.96
C ASN A 22 10.41 -4.39 2.80
N TYR A 23 11.13 -4.17 1.70
CA TYR A 23 11.10 -5.05 0.55
C TYR A 23 12.33 -5.96 0.54
N ASN A 24 12.13 -7.23 0.88
CA ASN A 24 13.19 -8.25 0.93
C ASN A 24 14.40 -7.83 1.78
N GLY A 25 14.15 -7.22 2.95
CA GLY A 25 15.20 -6.78 3.87
C GLY A 25 15.77 -5.38 3.57
N ARG A 26 15.32 -4.74 2.49
CA ARG A 26 15.77 -3.40 2.10
C ARG A 26 14.66 -2.37 2.32
N LEU A 27 15.06 -1.12 2.57
CA LEU A 27 14.12 -0.01 2.60
C LEU A 27 13.58 0.22 1.18
N GLY A 28 12.28 0.34 1.08
CA GLY A 28 11.62 0.69 -0.16
C GLY A 28 10.45 1.65 0.08
N GLY A 29 9.90 2.14 -1.02
CA GLY A 29 8.67 2.92 -1.02
C GLY A 29 7.75 2.46 -2.12
N VAL A 30 6.46 2.46 -1.86
CA VAL A 30 5.44 2.12 -2.84
C VAL A 30 4.59 3.34 -3.08
N GLU A 31 4.36 3.67 -4.35
CA GLU A 31 3.51 4.77 -4.78
C GLU A 31 2.40 4.27 -5.71
N PHE A 32 1.22 4.86 -5.55
CA PHE A 32 0.07 4.60 -6.40
C PHE A 32 -0.12 5.75 -7.40
N GLY A 33 0.21 5.50 -8.68
CA GLY A 33 0.01 6.45 -9.76
C GLY A 33 -1.45 6.47 -10.20
N TYR A 34 -2.23 7.44 -9.71
CA TYR A 34 -3.66 7.58 -10.04
C TYR A 34 -3.90 7.70 -11.55
N TYR A 35 -3.25 8.65 -12.21
CA TYR A 35 -3.47 8.95 -13.64
C TYR A 35 -2.90 7.88 -14.58
N LYS A 36 -1.79 7.25 -14.18
CA LYS A 36 -1.12 6.21 -14.99
C LYS A 36 -1.64 4.80 -14.70
N HIS A 37 -2.43 4.64 -13.63
CA HIS A 37 -2.91 3.35 -13.13
C HIS A 37 -1.77 2.34 -12.95
N ASP A 38 -0.71 2.78 -12.28
CA ASP A 38 0.50 1.99 -12.02
C ASP A 38 0.95 2.05 -10.55
N ILE A 39 1.64 0.99 -10.13
CA ILE A 39 2.31 0.90 -8.83
C ILE A 39 3.80 1.11 -9.10
N ARG A 40 4.42 2.06 -8.42
CA ARG A 40 5.87 2.29 -8.49
C ARG A 40 6.50 1.79 -7.18
N LEU A 41 7.35 0.77 -7.27
CA LEU A 41 8.16 0.26 -6.17
C LEU A 41 9.57 0.83 -6.29
N TRP A 42 9.95 1.65 -5.34
CA TRP A 42 11.29 2.17 -5.15
C TRP A 42 12.05 1.31 -4.14
N ILE A 43 13.31 1.03 -4.41
CA ILE A 43 14.17 0.22 -3.56
C ILE A 43 15.47 0.98 -3.36
N LEU A 44 15.86 1.20 -2.10
CA LEU A 44 17.15 1.76 -1.76
C LEU A 44 18.20 0.67 -1.94
N GLU A 45 19.03 0.80 -2.98
CA GLU A 45 20.07 -0.16 -3.34
C GLU A 45 21.36 0.11 -2.57
N ASP A 46 21.72 1.40 -2.44
CA ASP A 46 22.91 1.86 -1.74
C ASP A 46 22.55 3.03 -0.82
N VAL A 47 22.74 2.84 0.49
CA VAL A 47 22.43 3.85 1.51
C VAL A 47 23.47 4.97 1.52
N GLU A 48 24.75 4.66 1.29
CA GLU A 48 25.84 5.63 1.34
C GLU A 48 25.76 6.58 0.14
N ASN A 49 25.50 6.02 -1.05
CA ASN A 49 25.38 6.78 -2.29
C ASN A 49 23.96 7.30 -2.56
N GLN A 50 22.99 6.96 -1.70
CA GLN A 50 21.56 7.31 -1.86
C GLN A 50 20.98 6.84 -3.20
N GLU A 51 21.41 5.67 -3.67
CA GLU A 51 20.99 5.13 -4.97
C GLU A 51 19.69 4.33 -4.84
N TRP A 52 18.72 4.69 -5.68
CA TRP A 52 17.41 4.07 -5.72
C TRP A 52 17.16 3.40 -7.07
N SER A 53 16.66 2.17 -7.05
CA SER A 53 16.08 1.53 -8.23
C SER A 53 14.55 1.64 -8.22
N ARG A 54 13.93 1.63 -9.41
CA ARG A 54 12.48 1.67 -9.57
C ARG A 54 11.98 0.49 -10.40
N LYS A 55 10.91 -0.13 -9.93
CA LYS A 55 10.08 -1.06 -10.70
C LYS A 55 8.66 -0.51 -10.83
N THR A 56 8.08 -0.62 -12.03
CA THR A 56 6.74 -0.13 -12.31
C THR A 56 5.85 -1.30 -12.71
N PHE A 57 4.67 -1.39 -12.08
CA PHE A 57 3.71 -2.46 -12.28
C PHE A 57 2.36 -1.88 -12.68
N LYS A 58 1.62 -2.56 -13.56
CA LYS A 58 0.27 -2.12 -13.93
C LYS A 58 -0.72 -2.44 -12.81
N TYR A 59 -1.72 -1.57 -12.63
CA TYR A 59 -2.85 -1.90 -11.77
C TYR A 59 -3.58 -3.16 -12.26
N PRO A 60 -3.93 -4.07 -11.34
CA PRO A 60 -4.96 -5.06 -11.60
C PRO A 60 -6.22 -4.40 -12.15
N ARG A 61 -6.93 -5.09 -13.07
CA ARG A 61 -8.14 -4.55 -13.73
C ARG A 61 -9.16 -4.04 -12.71
N GLN A 62 -9.33 -4.76 -11.61
CA GLN A 62 -10.24 -4.43 -10.52
C GLN A 62 -9.92 -3.10 -9.80
N TRP A 63 -8.71 -2.54 -9.94
CA TRP A 63 -8.32 -1.30 -9.27
C TRP A 63 -8.47 -0.06 -10.14
N LYS A 64 -8.70 -0.20 -11.45
CA LYS A 64 -8.77 0.93 -12.39
C LYS A 64 -9.88 1.93 -12.08
N GLY A 65 -10.89 1.55 -11.28
CA GLY A 65 -11.98 2.42 -10.83
C GLY A 65 -11.80 3.00 -9.42
N PHE A 66 -10.74 2.64 -8.68
CA PHE A 66 -10.57 3.09 -7.28
C PHE A 66 -9.99 4.50 -7.16
N GLY A 67 -9.57 5.06 -8.29
CA GLY A 67 -8.97 6.37 -8.39
C GLY A 67 -7.88 6.66 -7.35
N CYS A 68 -7.99 7.79 -6.65
CA CYS A 68 -7.04 8.18 -5.61
C CYS A 68 -7.32 7.46 -4.27
N HIS A 69 -8.33 6.59 -4.19
CA HIS A 69 -8.72 5.97 -2.93
C HIS A 69 -7.89 4.74 -2.56
N LEU A 70 -6.82 4.42 -3.28
CA LEU A 70 -5.89 3.35 -2.90
C LEU A 70 -5.00 3.77 -1.72
N GLY A 71 -4.83 2.85 -0.77
CA GLY A 71 -3.88 2.95 0.34
C GLY A 71 -3.18 1.63 0.57
N SER A 72 -2.01 1.70 1.20
CA SER A 72 -1.24 0.53 1.61
C SER A 72 -0.59 0.77 2.95
N ASN A 73 -0.52 -0.28 3.77
CA ASN A 73 0.19 -0.30 5.05
C ASN A 73 1.38 -1.25 4.99
N GLY A 74 1.96 -1.37 3.79
CA GLY A 74 3.19 -2.08 3.52
C GLY A 74 3.01 -3.51 3.04
N VAL A 75 4.09 -4.28 3.14
CA VAL A 75 4.15 -5.66 2.70
C VAL A 75 3.99 -6.62 3.87
N ILE A 76 3.42 -7.79 3.61
CA ILE A 76 3.36 -8.87 4.60
C ILE A 76 4.57 -9.81 4.50
N HIS A 77 4.71 -10.75 5.44
CA HIS A 77 5.84 -11.69 5.50
C HIS A 77 6.04 -12.52 4.23
N THR A 78 5.01 -12.67 3.38
CA THR A 78 5.11 -13.35 2.08
C THR A 78 5.71 -12.47 0.97
N GLY A 79 6.01 -11.20 1.26
CA GLY A 79 6.44 -10.19 0.28
C GLY A 79 5.31 -9.56 -0.53
N GLU A 80 4.05 -9.99 -0.32
CA GLU A 80 2.89 -9.39 -0.97
C GLU A 80 2.58 -7.99 -0.40
N LEU A 81 2.32 -7.03 -1.26
CA LEU A 81 1.85 -5.69 -0.89
C LEU A 81 0.38 -5.75 -0.46
N ARG A 82 0.08 -5.22 0.72
CA ARG A 82 -1.29 -5.10 1.22
C ARG A 82 -1.90 -3.79 0.75
N VAL A 83 -3.00 -3.87 0.00
CA VAL A 83 -3.68 -2.70 -0.58
C VAL A 83 -5.15 -2.70 -0.17
N PHE A 84 -5.70 -1.53 0.11
CA PHE A 84 -7.11 -1.36 0.45
C PHE A 84 -7.64 -0.03 -0.07
N GLN A 85 -8.96 0.05 -0.18
CA GLN A 85 -9.63 1.31 -0.54
C GLN A 85 -9.90 2.12 0.74
N ARG A 86 -9.39 3.35 0.76
CA ARG A 86 -9.46 4.30 1.89
C ARG A 86 -10.85 4.89 2.05
N SER A 87 -11.59 5.09 0.97
CA SER A 87 -12.96 5.61 1.00
C SER A 87 -13.95 4.55 1.49
N LEU A 88 -14.69 4.88 2.56
CA LEU A 88 -15.70 4.00 3.16
C LEU A 88 -16.98 3.88 2.32
N LYS A 89 -17.33 4.93 1.56
CA LYS A 89 -18.57 4.99 0.77
C LYS A 89 -18.56 4.04 -0.43
N GLU A 90 -17.40 3.85 -1.03
CA GLU A 90 -17.24 3.13 -2.30
C GLU A 90 -16.74 1.69 -2.12
N ALA A 91 -16.35 1.32 -0.90
CA ALA A 91 -15.74 0.04 -0.58
C ALA A 91 -16.65 -0.81 0.32
N LYS A 92 -17.88 -1.04 -0.15
CA LYS A 92 -18.80 -2.05 0.37
C LYS A 92 -18.88 -3.22 -0.62
N PRO A 93 -18.53 -4.46 -0.22
CA PRO A 93 -17.98 -4.84 1.08
C PRO A 93 -16.52 -4.37 1.28
N PHE A 94 -16.04 -4.28 2.53
CA PHE A 94 -14.64 -3.92 2.78
C PHE A 94 -13.72 -5.03 2.29
N CYS A 95 -12.76 -4.67 1.43
CA CYS A 95 -11.84 -5.63 0.86
C CYS A 95 -10.39 -5.21 1.06
N VAL A 96 -9.55 -6.18 1.41
CA VAL A 96 -8.10 -6.08 1.39
C VAL A 96 -7.56 -6.91 0.23
N TYR A 97 -6.65 -6.31 -0.53
CA TYR A 97 -5.97 -6.96 -1.63
C TYR A 97 -4.53 -7.27 -1.23
N TYR A 98 -4.03 -8.42 -1.66
CA TYR A 98 -2.63 -8.81 -1.51
C TYR A 98 -2.05 -8.94 -2.90
N TYR A 99 -1.13 -8.04 -3.25
CA TYR A 99 -0.51 -7.96 -4.58
C TYR A 99 0.90 -8.58 -4.53
N ASP A 100 1.10 -9.61 -5.32
CA ASP A 100 2.38 -10.29 -5.49
C ASP A 100 3.15 -9.58 -6.62
N PHE A 101 4.24 -8.89 -6.28
CA PHE A 101 5.09 -8.18 -7.25
C PHE A 101 5.76 -9.12 -8.27
N ASN A 102 6.04 -10.37 -7.90
CA ASN A 102 6.72 -11.32 -8.80
C ASN A 102 5.74 -11.91 -9.82
N LYS A 103 4.49 -12.14 -9.40
CA LYS A 103 3.44 -12.70 -10.25
C LYS A 103 2.56 -11.64 -10.91
N GLU A 104 2.77 -10.37 -10.58
CA GLU A 104 2.00 -9.20 -11.03
C GLU A 104 0.48 -9.38 -10.92
N ARG A 105 0.04 -10.05 -9.85
CA ARG A 105 -1.37 -10.37 -9.62
C ARG A 105 -1.76 -10.09 -8.18
N SER A 106 -3.03 -9.77 -7.97
CA SER A 106 -3.58 -9.67 -6.61
C SER A 106 -4.63 -10.74 -6.36
N ARG A 107 -4.70 -11.16 -5.10
CA ARG A 107 -5.87 -11.83 -4.52
C ARG A 107 -6.66 -10.83 -3.68
N LYS A 108 -7.96 -11.07 -3.56
CA LYS A 108 -8.91 -10.26 -2.81
C LYS A 108 -9.38 -11.04 -1.58
N VAL A 109 -9.46 -10.37 -0.45
CA VAL A 109 -10.06 -10.89 0.79
C VAL A 109 -11.13 -9.90 1.22
N GLU A 110 -12.35 -10.39 1.40
CA GLU A 110 -13.45 -9.62 1.95
C GLU A 110 -13.42 -9.73 3.47
N ILE A 111 -13.56 -8.59 4.15
CA ILE A 111 -13.63 -8.52 5.60
C ILE A 111 -15.10 -8.25 5.97
N GLN A 112 -15.70 -9.22 6.65
CA GLN A 112 -17.07 -9.14 7.15
C GLN A 112 -17.11 -8.44 8.52
N GLY A 113 -18.30 -8.00 8.94
CA GLY A 113 -18.52 -7.36 10.24
C GLY A 113 -18.08 -5.90 10.34
N VAL A 114 -17.63 -5.29 9.24
CA VAL A 114 -17.37 -3.85 9.19
C VAL A 114 -18.65 -3.13 8.77
N GLU A 115 -19.48 -2.74 9.74
CA GLU A 115 -20.61 -1.86 9.50
C GLU A 115 -20.12 -0.47 9.07
N THR A 116 -20.71 0.06 8.02
CA THR A 116 -20.16 1.20 7.25
C THR A 116 -21.10 2.39 7.21
N ASP A 117 -22.14 2.39 8.03
CA ASP A 117 -23.29 3.25 7.75
C ASP A 117 -23.10 4.72 8.09
N GLU A 118 -22.10 5.14 8.88
CA GLU A 118 -22.03 6.58 9.27
C GLU A 118 -20.62 7.20 9.36
N LEU A 119 -19.56 6.50 8.92
CA LEU A 119 -18.21 7.01 9.15
C LEU A 119 -17.69 7.89 7.99
N LEU A 120 -17.65 9.21 8.22
CA LEU A 120 -16.78 10.18 7.53
C LEU A 120 -15.31 10.00 7.97
N GLY A 121 -14.77 8.77 7.85
CA GLY A 121 -13.44 8.41 8.34
C GLY A 121 -12.51 7.86 7.26
N SER A 122 -11.22 7.76 7.57
CA SER A 122 -10.24 7.02 6.76
C SER A 122 -10.05 5.62 7.35
N ARG A 123 -10.00 4.59 6.50
CA ARG A 123 -9.64 3.24 6.95
C ARG A 123 -8.14 3.16 7.23
N LEU A 124 -7.76 2.67 8.41
CA LEU A 124 -6.40 2.31 8.77
C LEU A 124 -6.34 0.79 9.00
N CYS A 125 -5.25 0.12 8.61
CA CYS A 125 -5.11 -1.33 8.68
C CYS A 125 -3.71 -1.70 9.20
N TYR A 126 -3.61 -2.03 10.48
CA TYR A 126 -2.31 -2.30 11.10
C TYR A 126 -1.90 -3.77 10.86
N PRO A 127 -0.71 -4.05 10.31
CA PRO A 127 -0.21 -5.41 10.20
C PRO A 127 0.12 -5.98 11.60
N GLY A 128 -0.28 -7.22 11.87
CA GLY A 128 0.04 -7.90 13.13
C GLY A 128 -0.73 -7.40 14.35
N TYR A 129 -1.65 -6.45 14.17
CA TYR A 129 -2.53 -6.00 15.24
C TYR A 129 -3.55 -7.09 15.58
N VAL A 130 -3.55 -7.49 16.85
CA VAL A 130 -4.48 -8.45 17.43
C VAL A 130 -5.20 -7.73 18.54
N GLU A 131 -6.50 -7.49 18.36
CA GLU A 131 -7.36 -7.08 19.48
C GLU A 131 -7.64 -8.31 20.34
N ASN A 132 -7.10 -8.29 21.55
CA ASN A 132 -7.59 -9.17 22.59
C ASN A 132 -8.92 -8.61 23.08
N ILE A 133 -10.03 -9.09 22.53
CA ILE A 133 -11.38 -8.87 23.08
C ILE A 133 -11.55 -9.81 24.28
N ARG A 134 -10.71 -9.63 25.31
CA ARG A 134 -11.07 -10.04 26.66
C ARG A 134 -11.77 -8.82 27.25
N PHE A 135 -12.98 -9.02 27.74
CA PHE A 135 -13.93 -8.01 28.25
C PHE A 135 -14.82 -7.36 27.18
N LEU A 136 -15.84 -8.12 26.78
CA LEU A 136 -17.24 -7.66 26.75
C LEU A 136 -18.09 -8.69 27.49
#